data_AF-A0A841IX03-F1
#
_entry.id   AF-A0A841IX03-F1
#
_cell.length_a   1.000
_cell.length_b   1.000
_cell.length_c   1.000
_cell.angle_alpha   90.00
_cell.angle_beta   90.00
_cell.angle_gamma   90.00
#
_symmetry.space_group_name_H-M   'P 1'
#
loop_
_entity.id
_entity.type
_entity.pdbx_description
1 polymer ?
#
loop_
_entity_poly.entity_id
_entity_poly.type
_entity_poly.pdbx_seq_one_letter_code
_entity_poly.pdbx_strand_id
1 'polypeptide(L)'
;MTSPSFAAMSASARQEIEAIVPEAVRPQLSGSVAPFASLIALSRCRWSMCLSDNDIVPLIKIVPAPRGNVDVRALVDRTIEAVRSAFFAPNSNLPFGLDAWIGDQGFLRVVTALVKAGADVDAIHKLAEHLGRHMTALNELLQTRAIAHCREVVRRDIGPEPAGSAHCLAKVVQWASAPEYAKSHHRPEVLLRRRQALEAYGSLSGILMESSVTDAIDKALPLKDRLKERLGIDEAQLRRLTGILTIEEGLAAPVDLSGPLRVLLLHEVPLHQWPTGNEWRDKLWRPNGTDGLLRPDYIAGETQRTDAVNALRMDLLTPLAAERVRILGISGNYRVDSFVTHLSRFDRLANGPLHRLWLRTIREAVLGSRGVKSFGEAVELWHRRAATLSAVRHEAQADQPGWPGLCDRWNAADGIHLVSALTGADDLVAEGNALDHCVGGYYQQCRRGATQILSLQAEGKRVATLELLIEEDANRALSITMGQFKARRNARPEPHLWQILKEFLEDLKTGRHAIHAAPIRAYRKQMARGGDYARGSGALPIDHARRAWPFYRSLLPKSSPPSFDDWCEMTGLTRMLDMILCEIADVDPPKAGEVP
;
A
#
# COMPACT_ATOMS: atom_id res chain seq x y z
N MET A 1 -5.42 -8.91 -63.89
CA MET A 1 -4.91 -7.56 -63.59
C MET A 1 -3.70 -7.69 -62.68
N THR A 2 -2.51 -7.34 -63.16
CA THR A 2 -1.26 -7.36 -62.38
C THR A 2 -1.28 -6.24 -61.34
N SER A 3 -0.99 -6.55 -60.08
CA SER A 3 -0.86 -5.53 -59.03
C SER A 3 0.17 -4.46 -59.44
N PRO A 4 -0.10 -3.16 -59.20
CA PRO A 4 0.81 -2.10 -59.59
C PRO A 4 2.17 -2.25 -58.88
N SER A 5 3.25 -1.85 -59.54
CA SER A 5 4.59 -1.83 -58.94
C SER A 5 4.68 -0.75 -57.86
N PHE A 6 5.63 -0.85 -56.92
CA PHE A 6 5.82 0.17 -55.89
C PHE A 6 6.12 1.55 -56.50
N ALA A 7 6.90 1.59 -57.59
CA ALA A 7 7.18 2.82 -58.33
C ALA A 7 5.90 3.45 -58.91
N ALA A 8 4.98 2.64 -59.46
CA ALA A 8 3.71 3.12 -59.95
C ALA A 8 2.80 3.64 -58.81
N MET A 9 2.81 2.97 -57.65
CA MET A 9 2.06 3.43 -56.47
C MET A 9 2.61 4.75 -55.91
N SER A 10 3.94 4.90 -55.85
CA SER A 10 4.58 6.14 -55.42
C SER A 10 4.33 7.28 -56.40
N ALA A 11 4.35 7.01 -57.71
CA ALA A 11 3.98 8.00 -58.73
C ALA A 11 2.51 8.43 -58.61
N SER A 12 1.58 7.50 -58.38
CA SER A 12 0.17 7.81 -58.12
C SER A 12 0.01 8.67 -56.86
N ALA A 13 0.66 8.29 -55.75
CA ALA A 13 0.61 9.04 -54.51
C ALA A 13 1.18 10.45 -54.65
N ARG A 14 2.21 10.61 -55.50
CA ARG A 14 2.76 11.92 -55.84
C ARG A 14 1.76 12.77 -56.62
N GLN A 15 1.06 12.20 -57.61
CA GLN A 15 -0.01 12.89 -58.33
C GLN A 15 -1.14 13.33 -57.39
N GLU A 16 -1.45 12.54 -56.36
CA GLU A 16 -2.42 12.92 -55.33
C GLU A 16 -1.94 14.13 -54.52
N ILE A 17 -0.66 14.18 -54.12
CA ILE A 17 -0.09 15.34 -53.44
C ILE A 17 -0.13 16.58 -54.35
N GLU A 18 0.24 16.43 -55.62
CA GLU A 18 0.22 17.50 -56.62
C GLU A 18 -1.21 18.01 -56.91
N ALA A 19 -2.22 17.14 -56.82
CA ALA A 19 -3.62 17.53 -56.96
C ALA A 19 -4.15 18.30 -55.73
N ILE A 20 -3.64 17.99 -54.53
CA ILE A 20 -4.00 18.71 -53.29
C ILE A 20 -3.28 20.06 -53.24
N VAL A 21 -2.00 20.11 -53.64
CA VAL A 21 -1.16 21.31 -53.64
C VAL A 21 -0.40 21.42 -54.97
N PRO A 22 -0.96 22.13 -55.98
CA PRO A 22 -0.36 22.25 -57.32
C PRO A 22 1.08 22.80 -57.32
N GLU A 23 1.44 23.63 -56.35
CA GLU A 23 2.79 24.20 -56.19
C GLU A 23 3.86 23.12 -55.92
N ALA A 24 3.47 21.91 -55.50
CA ALA A 24 4.36 20.77 -55.29
C ALA A 24 5.04 20.27 -56.58
N VAL A 25 4.48 20.58 -57.75
CA VAL A 25 5.04 20.20 -59.07
C VAL A 25 6.31 20.99 -59.40
N ARG A 26 6.56 22.13 -58.73
CA ARG A 26 7.71 23.00 -59.03
C ARG A 26 9.04 22.21 -58.91
N PRO A 27 10.00 22.38 -59.83
CA PRO A 27 11.24 21.60 -59.86
C PRO A 27 12.03 21.60 -58.55
N GLN A 28 11.98 22.70 -57.79
CA GLN A 28 12.67 22.85 -56.49
C GLN A 28 12.00 22.06 -55.35
N LEU A 29 10.72 21.69 -55.48
CA LEU A 29 9.91 20.99 -54.49
C LEU A 29 9.67 19.52 -54.86
N SER A 30 9.67 19.22 -56.16
CA SER A 30 9.48 17.90 -56.78
C SER A 30 10.30 16.78 -56.14
N GLY A 31 11.57 17.03 -55.77
CA GLY A 31 12.41 16.04 -55.09
C GLY A 31 12.11 15.89 -53.59
N SER A 32 11.65 16.97 -52.94
CA SER A 32 11.39 17.02 -51.50
C SER A 32 10.06 16.37 -51.10
N VAL A 33 9.17 16.13 -52.06
CA VAL A 33 7.85 15.49 -51.84
C VAL A 33 7.91 13.96 -51.99
N ALA A 34 8.98 13.43 -52.59
CA ALA A 34 9.15 12.00 -52.85
C ALA A 34 9.09 11.09 -51.59
N PRO A 35 9.63 11.48 -50.42
CA PRO A 35 9.48 10.70 -49.19
C PRO A 35 8.01 10.57 -48.74
N PHE A 36 7.23 11.65 -48.85
CA PHE A 36 5.81 11.65 -48.47
C PHE A 36 4.95 10.80 -49.42
N ALA A 37 5.22 10.86 -50.72
CA ALA A 37 4.61 9.96 -51.70
C ALA A 37 4.98 8.48 -51.43
N SER A 38 6.21 8.21 -50.97
CA SER A 38 6.64 6.87 -50.56
C SER A 38 5.89 6.40 -49.31
N LEU A 39 5.65 7.27 -48.32
CA LEU A 39 4.86 6.95 -47.14
C LEU A 39 3.40 6.59 -47.47
N ILE A 40 2.75 7.36 -48.33
CA ILE A 40 1.39 7.07 -48.82
C ILE A 40 1.37 5.72 -49.57
N ALA A 41 2.36 5.45 -50.43
CA ALA A 41 2.45 4.18 -51.14
C ALA A 41 2.68 3.00 -50.18
N LEU A 42 3.49 3.17 -49.14
CA LEU A 42 3.74 2.15 -48.12
C LEU A 42 2.51 1.81 -47.29
N SER A 43 1.66 2.80 -46.97
CA SER A 43 0.41 2.57 -46.26
C SER A 43 -0.57 1.68 -47.06
N ARG A 44 -0.35 1.53 -48.37
CA ARG A 44 -1.17 0.73 -49.29
C ARG A 44 -0.52 -0.62 -49.62
N CYS A 45 0.73 -0.83 -49.21
CA CYS A 45 1.44 -2.08 -49.45
C CYS A 45 0.99 -3.16 -48.47
N ARG A 46 1.16 -4.43 -48.88
CA ARG A 46 1.02 -5.56 -47.98
C ARG A 46 2.33 -5.78 -47.23
N TRP A 47 2.25 -5.75 -45.91
CA TRP A 47 3.37 -6.05 -45.00
C TRP A 47 3.21 -7.44 -44.40
N SER A 48 4.28 -8.22 -44.41
CA SER A 48 4.41 -9.42 -43.59
C SER A 48 5.71 -9.39 -42.80
N MET A 49 5.63 -9.85 -41.56
CA MET A 49 6.77 -10.06 -40.66
C MET A 49 6.89 -11.58 -40.50
N CYS A 50 8.00 -12.14 -40.98
CA CYS A 50 8.26 -13.57 -40.93
C CYS A 50 9.23 -13.88 -39.80
N LEU A 51 9.02 -15.01 -39.12
CA LEU A 51 9.99 -15.55 -38.18
C LEU A 51 11.30 -15.93 -38.90
N SER A 52 12.40 -15.78 -38.18
CA SER A 52 13.69 -16.36 -38.54
C SER A 52 14.14 -17.29 -37.43
N ASP A 53 14.79 -18.38 -37.77
CA ASP A 53 15.28 -19.34 -36.77
C ASP A 53 16.26 -18.66 -35.80
N ASN A 54 16.09 -18.93 -34.51
CA ASN A 54 16.91 -18.39 -33.42
C ASN A 54 17.00 -16.86 -33.34
N ASP A 55 16.12 -16.13 -34.01
CA ASP A 55 16.07 -14.66 -33.96
C ASP A 55 14.72 -14.18 -33.42
N ILE A 56 14.75 -13.02 -32.77
CA ILE A 56 13.57 -12.27 -32.31
C ILE A 56 13.15 -11.21 -33.34
N VAL A 57 14.08 -10.78 -34.20
CA VAL A 57 13.85 -9.75 -35.21
C VAL A 57 13.10 -10.33 -36.41
N PRO A 58 12.06 -9.65 -36.92
CA PRO A 58 11.31 -10.12 -38.09
C PRO A 58 12.11 -9.96 -39.38
N LEU A 59 11.94 -10.91 -40.29
CA LEU A 59 12.20 -10.68 -41.71
C LEU A 59 10.98 -9.95 -42.31
N ILE A 60 11.12 -8.66 -42.62
CA ILE A 60 10.04 -7.85 -43.18
C ILE A 60 9.97 -8.02 -44.70
N LYS A 61 8.79 -8.38 -45.21
CA LYS A 61 8.48 -8.43 -46.65
C LYS A 61 7.36 -7.43 -46.97
N ILE A 62 7.60 -6.61 -47.99
CA ILE A 62 6.66 -5.60 -48.48
C ILE A 62 6.31 -5.94 -49.93
N VAL A 63 5.01 -6.01 -50.23
CA VAL A 63 4.49 -6.30 -51.57
C VAL A 63 3.54 -5.18 -52.01
N PRO A 64 3.81 -4.50 -53.15
CA PRO A 64 4.97 -4.66 -54.04
C PRO A 64 6.30 -4.20 -53.42
N ALA A 65 7.41 -4.76 -53.89
CA ALA A 65 8.74 -4.52 -53.29
C ALA A 65 9.27 -3.10 -53.62
N PRO A 66 9.68 -2.31 -52.62
CA PRO A 66 10.22 -0.95 -52.78
C PRO A 66 11.72 -0.97 -53.14
N ARG A 67 12.07 -1.59 -54.26
CA ARG A 67 13.49 -1.78 -54.66
C ARG A 67 14.21 -0.43 -54.82
N GLY A 68 15.35 -0.29 -54.14
CA GLY A 68 16.25 0.87 -54.29
C GLY A 68 15.80 2.15 -53.57
N ASN A 69 14.68 2.16 -52.86
CA ASN A 69 14.22 3.34 -52.12
C ASN A 69 14.86 3.41 -50.72
N VAL A 70 15.72 4.42 -50.52
CA VAL A 70 16.50 4.60 -49.28
C VAL A 70 15.62 5.00 -48.10
N ASP A 71 14.60 5.85 -48.32
CA ASP A 71 13.70 6.33 -47.27
C ASP A 71 12.81 5.22 -46.71
N VAL A 72 12.38 4.32 -47.59
CA VAL A 72 11.64 3.11 -47.21
C VAL A 72 12.51 2.18 -46.36
N ARG A 73 13.80 2.03 -46.72
CA ARG A 73 14.74 1.21 -45.93
C ARG A 73 14.89 1.76 -44.51
N ALA A 74 15.06 3.07 -44.36
CA ALA A 74 15.15 3.70 -43.04
C ALA A 74 13.90 3.44 -42.17
N LEU A 75 12.71 3.43 -42.77
CA LEU A 75 11.47 3.10 -42.04
C LEU A 75 11.39 1.61 -41.67
N VAL A 76 11.82 0.72 -42.55
CA VAL A 76 11.92 -0.72 -42.27
C VAL A 76 12.89 -0.98 -41.11
N ASP A 77 14.05 -0.31 -41.11
CA ASP A 77 15.05 -0.43 -40.04
C ASP A 77 14.48 0.08 -38.69
N ARG A 78 13.74 1.20 -38.68
CA ARG A 78 13.01 1.67 -37.49
C ARG A 78 11.98 0.66 -37.00
N THR A 79 11.26 0.01 -37.93
CA THR A 79 10.27 -1.01 -37.58
C THR A 79 10.94 -2.23 -36.94
N ILE A 80 12.08 -2.66 -37.49
CA ILE A 80 12.90 -3.73 -36.92
C ILE A 80 13.37 -3.36 -35.51
N GLU A 81 13.88 -2.15 -35.32
CA GLU A 81 14.38 -1.71 -34.02
C GLU A 81 13.25 -1.55 -32.99
N ALA A 82 12.06 -1.09 -33.40
CA ALA A 82 10.89 -1.04 -32.53
C ALA A 82 10.47 -2.43 -32.03
N VAL A 83 10.45 -3.42 -32.92
CA VAL A 83 10.16 -4.82 -32.54
C VAL A 83 11.25 -5.38 -31.65
N ARG A 84 12.52 -5.14 -31.97
CA ARG A 84 13.66 -5.58 -31.13
C ARG A 84 13.57 -4.97 -29.74
N SER A 85 13.35 -3.66 -29.64
CA SER A 85 13.25 -2.91 -28.38
C SER A 85 12.15 -3.46 -27.47
N ALA A 86 11.05 -3.98 -28.02
CA ALA A 86 9.98 -4.60 -27.25
C ALA A 86 10.43 -5.83 -26.43
N PHE A 87 11.54 -6.47 -26.81
CA PHE A 87 12.15 -7.57 -26.05
C PHE A 87 13.18 -7.12 -25.01
N PHE A 88 13.65 -5.87 -25.06
CA PHE A 88 14.64 -5.33 -24.12
C PHE A 88 14.07 -4.31 -23.13
N ALA A 89 12.92 -3.69 -23.42
CA ALA A 89 12.29 -2.69 -22.58
C ALA A 89 10.89 -3.16 -22.11
N PRO A 90 10.67 -3.39 -20.80
CA PRO A 90 9.36 -3.84 -20.30
C PRO A 90 8.31 -2.74 -20.49
N ASN A 91 7.08 -3.14 -20.82
CA ASN A 91 5.93 -2.24 -21.02
C ASN A 91 6.17 -1.12 -22.05
N SER A 92 7.13 -1.29 -22.97
CA SER A 92 7.34 -0.32 -24.03
C SER A 92 6.17 -0.35 -25.00
N ASN A 93 5.63 0.82 -25.34
CA ASN A 93 4.88 0.96 -26.59
C ASN A 93 5.78 0.54 -27.77
N LEU A 94 5.21 0.28 -28.94
CA LEU A 94 5.96 0.03 -30.17
C LEU A 94 6.11 1.36 -30.95
N PRO A 95 7.11 2.22 -30.64
CA PRO A 95 7.25 3.49 -31.31
C PRO A 95 7.90 3.27 -32.69
N PHE A 96 7.08 3.21 -33.73
CA PHE A 96 7.60 3.20 -35.11
C PHE A 96 8.17 4.56 -35.54
N GLY A 97 7.89 5.63 -34.77
CA GLY A 97 8.48 6.96 -34.94
C GLY A 97 8.19 7.58 -36.30
N LEU A 98 6.96 7.42 -36.80
CA LEU A 98 6.53 7.95 -38.11
C LEU A 98 6.50 9.48 -38.13
N ASP A 99 6.13 10.10 -37.02
CA ASP A 99 6.16 11.55 -36.78
C ASP A 99 7.58 12.10 -36.86
N ALA A 100 8.52 11.49 -36.12
CA ALA A 100 9.93 11.84 -36.18
C ALA A 100 10.50 11.61 -37.59
N TRP A 101 10.12 10.50 -38.24
CA TRP A 101 10.54 10.20 -39.61
C TRP A 101 10.08 11.27 -40.61
N ILE A 102 8.83 11.74 -40.52
CA ILE A 102 8.34 12.85 -41.37
C ILE A 102 9.11 14.14 -41.10
N GLY A 103 9.43 14.41 -39.83
CA GLY A 103 10.28 15.53 -39.44
C GLY A 103 11.67 15.47 -40.08
N ASP A 104 12.33 14.31 -39.97
CA ASP A 104 13.66 14.04 -40.53
C ASP A 104 13.70 14.15 -42.06
N GLN A 105 12.60 13.78 -42.71
CA GLN A 105 12.40 13.94 -44.16
C GLN A 105 12.10 15.39 -44.58
N GLY A 106 12.09 16.33 -43.64
CA GLY A 106 12.04 17.76 -43.93
C GLY A 106 10.65 18.31 -44.21
N PHE A 107 9.58 17.75 -43.61
CA PHE A 107 8.21 18.22 -43.83
C PHE A 107 8.03 19.72 -43.59
N LEU A 108 8.61 20.27 -42.52
CA LEU A 108 8.57 21.70 -42.23
C LEU A 108 9.24 22.54 -43.33
N ARG A 109 10.31 22.03 -43.95
CA ARG A 109 10.98 22.69 -45.08
C ARG A 109 10.09 22.70 -46.32
N VAL A 110 9.36 21.61 -46.56
CA VAL A 110 8.37 21.54 -47.65
C VAL A 110 7.22 22.50 -47.41
N VAL A 111 6.63 22.52 -46.21
CA VAL A 111 5.58 23.49 -45.85
C VAL A 111 6.06 24.92 -46.03
N THR A 112 7.26 25.26 -45.54
CA THR A 112 7.84 26.62 -45.70
C THR A 112 8.03 26.99 -47.17
N ALA A 113 8.49 26.05 -47.99
CA ALA A 113 8.69 26.27 -49.41
C ALA A 113 7.35 26.38 -50.18
N LEU A 114 6.30 25.67 -49.76
CA LEU A 114 4.94 25.81 -50.29
C LEU A 114 4.35 27.18 -49.96
N VAL A 115 4.49 27.66 -48.72
CA VAL A 115 4.06 29.02 -48.33
C VAL A 115 4.79 30.08 -49.18
N LYS A 116 6.11 29.96 -49.33
CA LYS A 116 6.89 30.87 -50.20
C LYS A 116 6.51 30.78 -51.67
N ALA A 117 6.01 29.63 -52.11
CA ALA A 117 5.55 29.42 -53.48
C ALA A 117 4.17 30.06 -53.74
N GLY A 118 3.48 30.54 -52.70
CA GLY A 118 2.14 31.10 -52.80
C GLY A 118 1.01 30.06 -52.67
N ALA A 119 1.32 28.86 -52.15
CA ALA A 119 0.30 27.85 -51.90
C ALA A 119 -0.71 28.34 -50.85
N ASP A 120 -1.98 28.05 -51.11
CA ASP A 120 -3.08 28.40 -50.22
C ASP A 120 -2.99 27.65 -48.87
N VAL A 121 -3.39 28.32 -47.78
CA VAL A 121 -3.30 27.77 -46.42
C VAL A 121 -4.21 26.55 -46.27
N ASP A 122 -5.40 26.55 -46.88
CA ASP A 122 -6.30 25.40 -46.83
C ASP A 122 -5.74 24.21 -47.60
N ALA A 123 -5.03 24.45 -48.72
CA ALA A 123 -4.34 23.41 -49.47
C ALA A 123 -3.21 22.75 -48.65
N ILE A 124 -2.43 23.55 -47.92
CA ILE A 124 -1.38 23.04 -47.00
C ILE A 124 -2.01 22.23 -45.86
N HIS A 125 -3.13 22.69 -45.30
CA HIS A 125 -3.86 21.96 -44.27
C HIS A 125 -4.37 20.60 -44.78
N LYS A 126 -4.97 20.58 -45.98
CA LYS A 126 -5.43 19.35 -46.65
C LYS A 126 -4.28 18.37 -46.92
N LEU A 127 -3.10 18.86 -47.28
CA LEU A 127 -1.91 18.02 -47.43
C LEU A 127 -1.49 17.39 -46.10
N ALA A 128 -1.42 18.18 -45.03
CA ALA A 128 -1.09 17.69 -43.70
C ALA A 128 -2.11 16.64 -43.21
N GLU A 129 -3.41 16.89 -43.40
CA GLU A 129 -4.48 15.96 -43.07
C GLU A 129 -4.39 14.66 -43.90
N HIS A 130 -4.12 14.78 -45.20
CA HIS A 130 -3.96 13.63 -46.08
C HIS A 130 -2.77 12.74 -45.67
N LEU A 131 -1.62 13.34 -45.36
CA LEU A 131 -0.46 12.62 -44.84
C LEU A 131 -0.76 12.02 -43.46
N GLY A 132 -1.41 12.76 -42.57
CA GLY A 132 -1.80 12.28 -41.24
C GLY A 132 -2.66 11.02 -41.32
N ARG A 133 -3.66 10.96 -42.21
CA ARG A 133 -4.48 9.75 -42.42
C ARG A 133 -3.64 8.54 -42.85
N HIS A 134 -2.72 8.74 -43.79
CA HIS A 134 -1.84 7.67 -44.27
C HIS A 134 -0.81 7.22 -43.23
N MET A 135 -0.31 8.14 -42.40
CA MET A 135 0.53 7.80 -41.25
C MET A 135 -0.23 6.95 -40.23
N THR A 136 -1.44 7.35 -39.84
CA THR A 136 -2.26 6.61 -38.88
C THR A 136 -2.54 5.20 -39.39
N ALA A 137 -2.96 5.07 -40.65
CA ALA A 137 -3.20 3.77 -41.27
C ALA A 137 -1.95 2.88 -41.31
N LEU A 138 -0.78 3.47 -41.62
CA LEU A 138 0.49 2.73 -41.61
C LEU A 138 0.89 2.33 -40.18
N ASN A 139 0.71 3.21 -39.20
CA ASN A 139 0.99 2.93 -37.80
C ASN A 139 0.15 1.76 -37.28
N GLU A 140 -1.16 1.78 -37.52
CA GLU A 140 -2.08 0.70 -37.12
C GLU A 140 -1.69 -0.64 -37.78
N LEU A 141 -1.32 -0.61 -39.06
CA LEU A 141 -0.84 -1.79 -39.78
C LEU A 141 0.44 -2.34 -39.15
N LEU A 142 1.46 -1.48 -38.94
CA LEU A 142 2.74 -1.88 -38.35
C LEU A 142 2.55 -2.42 -36.93
N GLN A 143 1.72 -1.76 -36.12
CA GLN A 143 1.40 -2.18 -34.76
C GLN A 143 0.74 -3.56 -34.74
N THR A 144 -0.25 -3.78 -35.59
CA THR A 144 -0.93 -5.08 -35.73
C THR A 144 0.06 -6.18 -36.12
N ARG A 145 0.96 -5.91 -37.07
CA ARG A 145 1.94 -6.90 -37.54
C ARG A 145 3.04 -7.17 -36.51
N ALA A 146 3.52 -6.15 -35.83
CA ALA A 146 4.53 -6.27 -34.78
C ALA A 146 4.00 -7.06 -33.59
N ILE A 147 2.79 -6.78 -33.12
CA ILE A 147 2.13 -7.54 -32.04
C ILE A 147 1.98 -9.01 -32.44
N ALA A 148 1.50 -9.28 -33.66
CA ALA A 148 1.37 -10.65 -34.16
C ALA A 148 2.73 -11.37 -34.23
N HIS A 149 3.79 -10.68 -34.67
CA HIS A 149 5.15 -11.23 -34.70
C HIS A 149 5.68 -11.53 -33.30
N CYS A 150 5.56 -10.60 -32.35
CA CYS A 150 5.99 -10.82 -30.97
C CYS A 150 5.29 -12.04 -30.36
N ARG A 151 3.98 -12.20 -30.59
CA ARG A 151 3.21 -13.38 -30.17
C ARG A 151 3.74 -14.67 -30.78
N GLU A 152 4.10 -14.65 -32.06
CA GLU A 152 4.65 -15.81 -32.75
C GLU A 152 6.04 -16.19 -32.21
N VAL A 153 6.89 -15.20 -31.93
CA VAL A 153 8.20 -15.40 -31.29
C VAL A 153 8.02 -16.04 -29.91
N VAL A 154 7.14 -15.49 -29.07
CA VAL A 154 6.82 -16.04 -27.75
C VAL A 154 6.30 -17.47 -27.86
N ARG A 155 5.39 -17.73 -28.82
CA ARG A 155 4.84 -19.07 -29.03
C ARG A 155 5.90 -20.09 -29.42
N ARG A 156 6.80 -19.71 -30.32
CA ARG A 156 7.91 -20.54 -30.77
C ARG A 156 8.90 -20.83 -29.63
N ASP A 157 9.28 -19.79 -28.89
CA ASP A 157 10.41 -19.87 -27.94
C ASP A 157 10.01 -20.39 -26.56
N ILE A 158 8.80 -20.08 -26.10
CA ILE A 158 8.38 -20.31 -24.70
C ILE A 158 7.19 -21.29 -24.65
N GLY A 159 6.19 -21.14 -25.54
CA GLY A 159 5.01 -22.02 -25.59
C GLY A 159 3.68 -21.24 -25.55
N PRO A 160 2.63 -21.71 -24.86
CA PRO A 160 1.30 -21.10 -24.91
C PRO A 160 1.29 -19.62 -24.48
N GLU A 161 0.41 -18.84 -25.11
CA GLU A 161 0.35 -17.38 -24.92
C GLU A 161 -0.18 -17.03 -23.52
N PRO A 162 0.55 -16.22 -22.72
CA PRO A 162 0.06 -15.79 -21.42
C PRO A 162 -1.16 -14.86 -21.59
N ALA A 163 -2.22 -15.13 -20.83
CA ALA A 163 -3.45 -14.36 -20.85
C ALA A 163 -3.18 -12.87 -20.52
N GLY A 164 -3.72 -11.95 -21.32
CA GLY A 164 -3.72 -10.51 -21.03
C GLY A 164 -2.59 -9.67 -21.66
N SER A 165 -1.66 -10.24 -22.42
CA SER A 165 -0.53 -9.52 -23.03
C SER A 165 -0.84 -8.96 -24.44
N ALA A 166 -1.88 -8.13 -24.58
CA ALA A 166 -2.30 -7.66 -25.91
C ALA A 166 -1.36 -6.63 -26.56
N HIS A 167 -0.59 -5.87 -25.76
CA HIS A 167 0.13 -4.69 -26.26
C HIS A 167 1.59 -4.56 -25.79
N CYS A 168 2.02 -5.31 -24.77
CA CYS A 168 3.39 -5.28 -24.27
C CYS A 168 3.81 -6.65 -23.70
N LEU A 169 5.11 -6.95 -23.77
CA LEU A 169 5.69 -8.15 -23.18
C LEU A 169 5.99 -7.90 -21.70
N ALA A 170 5.51 -8.79 -20.84
CA ALA A 170 5.88 -8.78 -19.43
C ALA A 170 7.38 -9.09 -19.28
N LYS A 171 8.00 -8.58 -18.21
CA LYS A 171 9.44 -8.74 -17.94
C LYS A 171 9.88 -10.21 -17.93
N VAL A 172 9.04 -11.10 -17.38
CA VAL A 172 9.30 -12.55 -17.34
C VAL A 172 9.32 -13.16 -18.74
N VAL A 173 8.43 -12.70 -19.63
CA VAL A 173 8.38 -13.16 -21.03
C VAL A 173 9.64 -12.71 -21.78
N GLN A 174 10.06 -11.46 -21.59
CA GLN A 174 11.30 -10.93 -22.18
C GLN A 174 12.53 -11.75 -21.77
N TRP A 175 12.65 -11.99 -20.46
CA TRP A 175 13.72 -12.83 -19.93
C TRP A 175 13.65 -14.26 -20.50
N ALA A 176 12.46 -14.87 -20.53
CA ALA A 176 12.29 -16.23 -21.05
C ALA A 176 12.61 -16.35 -22.55
N SER A 177 12.42 -15.27 -23.34
CA SER A 177 12.76 -15.22 -24.77
C SER A 177 14.26 -15.08 -25.06
N ALA A 178 15.11 -14.86 -24.04
CA ALA A 178 16.57 -14.76 -24.18
C ALA A 178 17.05 -13.90 -25.37
N PRO A 179 16.57 -12.66 -25.51
CA PRO A 179 16.84 -11.79 -26.67
C PRO A 179 18.33 -11.47 -26.86
N GLU A 180 19.13 -11.50 -25.81
CA GLU A 180 20.59 -11.31 -25.82
C GLU A 180 21.34 -12.44 -26.56
N TYR A 181 20.71 -13.59 -26.76
CA TYR A 181 21.25 -14.70 -27.56
C TYR A 181 20.67 -14.74 -28.97
N ALA A 182 19.96 -13.71 -29.44
CA ALA A 182 19.43 -13.67 -30.81
C ALA A 182 20.52 -13.96 -31.85
N LYS A 183 20.21 -14.83 -32.81
CA LYS A 183 21.11 -15.38 -33.85
C LYS A 183 22.23 -16.30 -33.32
N SER A 184 22.33 -16.52 -32.02
CA SER A 184 23.30 -17.46 -31.45
C SER A 184 22.85 -18.91 -31.64
N HIS A 185 23.80 -19.79 -31.95
CA HIS A 185 23.58 -21.23 -32.02
C HIS A 185 23.30 -21.86 -30.65
N HIS A 186 23.66 -21.19 -29.55
CA HIS A 186 23.38 -21.64 -28.18
C HIS A 186 21.98 -21.25 -27.68
N ARG A 187 21.26 -20.39 -28.41
CA ARG A 187 19.96 -19.87 -27.99
C ARG A 187 18.93 -20.97 -27.66
N PRO A 188 18.78 -22.05 -28.45
CA PRO A 188 17.84 -23.13 -28.13
C PRO A 188 18.07 -23.77 -26.75
N GLU A 189 19.33 -23.95 -26.36
CA GLU A 189 19.67 -24.52 -25.06
C GLU A 189 19.33 -23.57 -23.91
N VAL A 190 19.60 -22.27 -24.10
CA VAL A 190 19.25 -21.23 -23.11
C VAL A 190 17.74 -21.15 -22.92
N LEU A 191 16.97 -21.15 -24.02
CA LEU A 191 15.50 -21.16 -23.97
C LEU A 191 14.97 -22.36 -23.19
N LEU A 192 15.51 -23.55 -23.46
CA LEU A 192 15.15 -24.77 -22.74
C LEU A 192 15.44 -24.66 -21.24
N ARG A 193 16.62 -24.17 -20.85
CA ARG A 193 17.02 -24.02 -19.44
C ARG A 193 16.14 -23.00 -18.70
N ARG A 194 15.88 -21.84 -19.31
CA ARG A 194 14.99 -20.81 -18.73
C ARG A 194 13.55 -21.32 -18.61
N ARG A 195 13.06 -22.09 -19.60
CA ARG A 195 11.75 -22.74 -19.54
C ARG A 195 11.65 -23.73 -18.39
N GLN A 196 12.62 -24.63 -18.25
CA GLN A 196 12.68 -25.58 -17.13
C GLN A 196 12.74 -24.87 -15.77
N ALA A 197 13.45 -23.75 -15.67
CA ALA A 197 13.49 -22.94 -14.46
C ALA A 197 12.11 -22.33 -14.12
N LEU A 198 11.34 -21.87 -15.13
CA LEU A 198 9.97 -21.39 -14.93
C LEU A 198 9.00 -22.51 -14.55
N GLU A 199 9.10 -23.66 -15.19
CA GLU A 199 8.27 -24.83 -14.85
C GLU A 199 8.49 -25.25 -13.38
N ALA A 200 9.73 -25.22 -12.91
CA ALA A 200 10.06 -25.58 -11.54
C ALA A 200 9.76 -24.47 -10.53
N TYR A 201 10.09 -23.21 -10.84
CA TYR A 201 10.17 -22.10 -9.88
C TYR A 201 9.54 -20.80 -10.40
N GLY A 202 8.56 -20.87 -11.31
CA GLY A 202 7.90 -19.69 -11.89
C GLY A 202 7.24 -18.76 -10.87
N SER A 203 6.91 -19.29 -9.68
CA SER A 203 6.46 -18.53 -8.51
C SER A 203 7.51 -17.56 -7.95
N LEU A 204 8.78 -17.72 -8.32
CA LEU A 204 9.92 -16.90 -7.91
C LEU A 204 10.50 -16.13 -9.11
N SER A 205 9.67 -15.78 -10.09
CA SER A 205 10.11 -15.18 -11.36
C SER A 205 10.98 -13.93 -11.18
N GLY A 206 10.72 -13.07 -10.20
CA GLY A 206 11.59 -11.93 -9.89
C GLY A 206 13.03 -12.33 -9.54
N ILE A 207 13.19 -13.43 -8.82
CA ILE A 207 14.50 -13.97 -8.42
C ILE A 207 15.19 -14.67 -9.60
N LEU A 208 14.45 -15.42 -10.42
CA LEU A 208 15.01 -16.07 -11.61
C LEU A 208 15.63 -15.04 -12.58
N MET A 209 15.04 -13.86 -12.67
CA MET A 209 15.51 -12.74 -13.51
C MET A 209 16.68 -11.94 -12.91
N GLU A 210 17.12 -12.24 -11.69
CA GLU A 210 18.34 -11.62 -11.14
C GLU A 210 19.56 -12.12 -11.91
N SER A 211 20.49 -11.23 -12.26
CA SER A 211 21.63 -11.56 -13.14
C SER A 211 22.43 -12.77 -12.66
N SER A 212 22.67 -12.88 -11.35
CA SER A 212 23.44 -13.99 -10.76
C SER A 212 22.73 -15.35 -10.81
N VAL A 213 21.39 -15.35 -10.87
CA VAL A 213 20.56 -16.55 -10.98
C VAL A 213 20.36 -16.91 -12.45
N THR A 214 20.10 -15.91 -13.29
CA THR A 214 20.02 -16.06 -14.75
C THR A 214 21.30 -16.64 -15.32
N ASP A 215 22.47 -16.14 -14.91
CA ASP A 215 23.77 -16.66 -15.35
C ASP A 215 23.95 -18.14 -14.98
N ALA A 216 23.48 -18.54 -13.79
CA ALA A 216 23.55 -19.93 -13.35
C ALA A 216 22.65 -20.84 -14.20
N ILE A 217 21.43 -20.36 -14.52
CA ILE A 217 20.49 -21.07 -15.40
C ILE A 217 21.10 -21.22 -16.80
N ASP A 218 21.58 -20.13 -17.38
CA ASP A 218 22.13 -20.12 -18.74
C ASP A 218 23.35 -21.03 -18.87
N LYS A 219 24.20 -21.11 -17.83
CA LYS A 219 25.41 -21.96 -17.79
C LYS A 219 25.14 -23.40 -17.30
N ALA A 220 23.87 -23.78 -17.10
CA ALA A 220 23.48 -25.10 -16.59
C ALA A 220 24.10 -25.46 -15.22
N LEU A 221 24.30 -24.47 -14.36
CA LEU A 221 24.78 -24.68 -12.99
C LEU A 221 23.62 -25.13 -12.07
N PRO A 222 23.91 -25.78 -10.92
CA PRO A 222 22.88 -26.22 -9.97
C PRO A 222 22.02 -25.05 -9.44
N LEU A 223 20.78 -24.94 -9.94
CA LEU A 223 19.86 -23.85 -9.58
C LEU A 223 19.39 -23.93 -8.11
N LYS A 224 19.18 -25.14 -7.57
CA LYS A 224 18.65 -25.34 -6.22
C LYS A 224 19.50 -24.67 -5.15
N ASP A 225 20.82 -24.90 -5.20
CA ASP A 225 21.73 -24.34 -4.19
C ASP A 225 21.82 -22.82 -4.31
N ARG A 226 21.77 -22.31 -5.54
CA ARG A 226 21.74 -20.86 -5.79
C ARG A 226 20.49 -20.21 -5.24
N LEU A 227 19.32 -20.84 -5.41
CA LEU A 227 18.05 -20.34 -4.86
C LEU A 227 18.04 -20.42 -3.33
N LYS A 228 18.52 -21.53 -2.73
CA LYS A 228 18.64 -21.68 -1.26
C LYS A 228 19.52 -20.59 -0.65
N GLU A 229 20.70 -20.37 -1.22
CA GLU A 229 21.63 -19.31 -0.81
C GLU A 229 20.97 -17.93 -0.93
N ARG A 230 20.36 -17.65 -2.10
CA ARG A 230 19.75 -16.34 -2.37
C ARG A 230 18.55 -16.03 -1.49
N LEU A 231 17.76 -17.04 -1.13
CA LEU A 231 16.56 -16.89 -0.31
C LEU A 231 16.83 -17.06 1.19
N GLY A 232 17.99 -17.61 1.57
CA GLY A 232 18.28 -17.97 2.96
C GLY A 232 17.34 -19.05 3.50
N ILE A 233 17.02 -20.05 2.66
CA ILE A 233 16.09 -21.15 2.99
C ILE A 233 16.75 -22.52 2.84
N ASP A 234 16.19 -23.51 3.53
CA ASP A 234 16.59 -24.91 3.39
C ASP A 234 15.92 -25.60 2.19
N GLU A 235 16.28 -26.85 1.95
CA GLU A 235 15.74 -27.61 0.83
C GLU A 235 14.26 -28.00 1.00
N ALA A 236 13.79 -28.24 2.23
CA ALA A 236 12.40 -28.57 2.49
C ALA A 236 11.48 -27.36 2.21
N GLN A 237 11.95 -26.16 2.57
CA GLN A 237 11.33 -24.87 2.24
C GLN A 237 11.32 -24.62 0.74
N LEU A 238 12.44 -24.85 0.03
CA LEU A 238 12.47 -24.69 -1.43
C LEU A 238 11.53 -25.67 -2.15
N ARG A 239 11.40 -26.91 -1.66
CA ARG A 239 10.46 -27.89 -2.20
C ARG A 239 9.00 -27.41 -2.13
N ARG A 240 8.63 -26.63 -1.10
CA ARG A 240 7.27 -26.05 -1.01
C ARG A 240 6.97 -25.01 -2.09
N LEU A 241 8.00 -24.42 -2.69
CA LEU A 241 7.89 -23.41 -3.74
C LEU A 241 7.88 -24.00 -5.15
N THR A 242 8.15 -25.29 -5.27
CA THR A 242 8.33 -25.98 -6.55
C THR A 242 6.96 -26.28 -7.17
N GLY A 243 6.76 -25.89 -8.44
CA GLY A 243 5.55 -26.23 -9.21
C GLY A 243 4.24 -25.62 -8.67
N ILE A 244 4.30 -24.52 -7.91
CA ILE A 244 3.09 -23.83 -7.43
C ILE A 244 2.29 -23.23 -8.59
N LEU A 245 2.99 -22.69 -9.59
CA LEU A 245 2.41 -22.07 -10.77
C LEU A 245 2.69 -22.92 -11.99
N THR A 246 1.75 -22.99 -12.92
CA THR A 246 2.06 -23.48 -14.27
C THR A 246 2.95 -22.48 -15.00
N ILE A 247 3.54 -22.90 -16.12
CA ILE A 247 4.36 -22.00 -16.93
C ILE A 247 3.54 -20.80 -17.44
N GLU A 248 2.28 -21.02 -17.84
CA GLU A 248 1.37 -19.97 -18.29
C GLU A 248 1.12 -18.93 -17.19
N GLU A 249 0.92 -19.42 -15.96
CA GLU A 249 0.68 -18.58 -14.78
C GLU A 249 1.94 -17.81 -14.36
N GLY A 250 3.13 -18.43 -14.46
CA GLY A 250 4.42 -17.77 -14.22
C GLY A 250 4.71 -16.66 -15.24
N LEU A 251 4.32 -16.86 -16.51
CA LEU A 251 4.50 -15.89 -17.59
C LEU A 251 3.53 -14.70 -17.52
N ALA A 252 2.33 -14.88 -16.94
CA ALA A 252 1.32 -13.83 -16.81
C ALA A 252 1.69 -12.74 -15.77
N ALA A 253 2.80 -12.90 -15.05
CA ALA A 253 3.39 -11.94 -14.10
C ALA A 253 2.57 -11.45 -12.88
N PRO A 254 1.47 -12.05 -12.36
CA PRO A 254 0.72 -11.43 -11.25
C PRO A 254 1.17 -11.91 -9.86
N VAL A 255 2.03 -12.92 -9.76
CA VAL A 255 2.27 -13.66 -8.51
C VAL A 255 3.76 -14.00 -8.33
N ASP A 256 4.55 -13.00 -7.99
CA ASP A 256 5.87 -13.22 -7.39
C ASP A 256 5.69 -13.52 -5.88
N LEU A 257 6.09 -14.73 -5.46
CA LEU A 257 5.96 -15.20 -4.08
C LEU A 257 7.13 -14.77 -3.16
N SER A 258 8.11 -14.01 -3.65
CA SER A 258 9.19 -13.47 -2.82
C SER A 258 8.65 -12.62 -1.66
N GLY A 259 7.60 -11.84 -1.88
CA GLY A 259 6.90 -11.06 -0.85
C GLY A 259 6.30 -11.97 0.25
N PRO A 260 5.36 -12.88 -0.09
CA PRO A 260 4.82 -13.87 0.83
C PRO A 260 5.86 -14.72 1.56
N LEU A 261 6.83 -15.28 0.83
CA LEU A 261 7.92 -16.08 1.40
C LEU A 261 8.69 -15.29 2.46
N ARG A 262 8.96 -14.02 2.17
CA ARG A 262 9.64 -13.12 3.09
C ARG A 262 8.87 -12.94 4.40
N VAL A 263 7.55 -12.77 4.34
CA VAL A 263 6.71 -12.64 5.55
C VAL A 263 6.75 -13.93 6.37
N LEU A 264 6.67 -15.11 5.72
CA LEU A 264 6.76 -16.41 6.40
C LEU A 264 8.10 -16.58 7.12
N LEU A 265 9.21 -16.26 6.46
CA LEU A 265 10.55 -16.34 7.04
C LEU A 265 10.75 -15.34 8.17
N LEU A 266 10.25 -14.12 7.98
CA LEU A 266 10.39 -13.04 8.95
C LEU A 266 9.67 -13.35 10.28
N HIS A 267 8.49 -13.96 10.22
CA HIS A 267 7.75 -14.40 11.40
C HIS A 267 8.10 -15.81 11.87
N GLU A 268 9.09 -16.45 11.25
CA GLU A 268 9.55 -17.80 11.60
C GLU A 268 8.40 -18.82 11.58
N VAL A 269 7.54 -18.71 10.57
CA VAL A 269 6.38 -19.58 10.42
C VAL A 269 6.87 -21.01 10.17
N PRO A 270 6.49 -21.99 11.00
CA PRO A 270 6.89 -23.38 10.81
C PRO A 270 6.47 -23.90 9.43
N LEU A 271 7.31 -24.71 8.81
CA LEU A 271 7.09 -25.21 7.44
C LEU A 271 5.74 -25.92 7.25
N HIS A 272 5.25 -26.62 8.28
CA HIS A 272 3.95 -27.31 8.22
C HIS A 272 2.74 -26.35 8.21
N GLN A 273 2.95 -25.06 8.48
CA GLN A 273 1.95 -24.00 8.43
C GLN A 273 2.11 -23.09 7.20
N TRP A 274 3.05 -23.40 6.30
CA TRP A 274 3.18 -22.65 5.06
C TRP A 274 1.98 -22.92 4.14
N PRO A 275 1.57 -21.94 3.33
CA PRO A 275 0.52 -22.14 2.34
C PRO A 275 0.81 -23.32 1.41
N THR A 276 -0.24 -23.92 0.89
CA THR A 276 -0.19 -25.04 -0.05
C THR A 276 -1.06 -24.79 -1.27
N GLY A 277 -0.56 -25.18 -2.45
CA GLY A 277 -1.28 -25.03 -3.72
C GLY A 277 -1.81 -23.60 -3.92
N ASN A 278 -3.14 -23.47 -4.02
CA ASN A 278 -3.80 -22.20 -4.29
C ASN A 278 -3.77 -21.20 -3.13
N GLU A 279 -3.48 -21.63 -1.89
CA GLU A 279 -3.39 -20.74 -0.71
C GLU A 279 -2.28 -19.68 -0.86
N TRP A 280 -1.24 -19.96 -1.66
CA TRP A 280 -0.20 -18.99 -1.99
C TRP A 280 -0.73 -17.75 -2.71
N ARG A 281 -1.91 -17.85 -3.34
CA ARG A 281 -2.54 -16.74 -4.07
C ARG A 281 -3.30 -15.80 -3.14
N ASP A 282 -3.58 -16.24 -1.92
CA ASP A 282 -4.30 -15.43 -0.94
C ASP A 282 -3.53 -14.15 -0.63
N LYS A 283 -4.30 -13.07 -0.42
CA LYS A 283 -3.74 -11.78 -0.03
C LYS A 283 -3.17 -11.80 1.39
N LEU A 284 -3.42 -12.86 2.15
CA LEU A 284 -3.07 -12.98 3.57
C LEU A 284 -1.58 -12.74 3.83
N TRP A 285 -0.71 -13.37 3.04
CA TRP A 285 0.74 -13.28 3.22
C TRP A 285 1.39 -12.18 2.38
N ARG A 286 0.61 -11.41 1.61
CA ARG A 286 1.16 -10.33 0.78
C ARG A 286 1.55 -9.13 1.67
N PRO A 287 2.73 -8.52 1.46
CA PRO A 287 3.13 -7.35 2.23
C PRO A 287 2.20 -6.15 1.95
N ASN A 288 1.61 -5.55 2.98
CA ASN A 288 0.76 -4.36 2.88
C ASN A 288 1.49 -3.05 3.25
N GLY A 289 2.81 -2.98 2.99
CA GLY A 289 3.64 -1.79 3.26
C GLY A 289 4.04 -1.57 4.72
N THR A 290 3.36 -2.21 5.67
CA THR A 290 3.82 -2.35 7.06
C THR A 290 3.91 -3.84 7.40
N ASP A 291 5.10 -4.33 7.73
CA ASP A 291 5.21 -5.68 8.30
C ASP A 291 4.46 -5.64 9.64
N GLY A 292 3.45 -6.50 9.79
CA GLY A 292 2.64 -6.54 11.00
C GLY A 292 3.50 -6.93 12.21
N LEU A 293 3.19 -6.36 13.38
CA LEU A 293 3.87 -6.75 14.63
C LEU A 293 3.66 -8.23 14.99
N LEU A 294 2.56 -8.82 14.51
CA LEU A 294 2.27 -10.25 14.60
C LEU A 294 1.99 -10.80 13.20
N ARG A 295 1.97 -12.12 13.09
CA ARG A 295 1.70 -12.81 11.83
C ARG A 295 0.34 -12.39 11.24
N PRO A 296 0.24 -12.22 9.91
CA PRO A 296 -1.03 -11.85 9.27
C PRO A 296 -2.18 -12.82 9.55
N ASP A 297 -1.92 -14.13 9.59
CA ASP A 297 -2.94 -15.16 9.87
C ASP A 297 -3.51 -15.11 11.29
N TYR A 298 -2.86 -14.39 12.22
CA TYR A 298 -3.38 -14.20 13.58
C TYR A 298 -4.40 -13.06 13.65
N ILE A 299 -4.31 -12.09 12.73
CA ILE A 299 -5.03 -10.83 12.77
C ILE A 299 -6.08 -10.73 11.65
N ALA A 300 -5.79 -11.28 10.47
CA ALA A 300 -6.59 -11.09 9.27
C ALA A 300 -8.03 -11.61 9.42
N GLY A 301 -8.96 -10.91 8.77
CA GLY A 301 -10.38 -11.28 8.75
C GLY A 301 -11.20 -10.73 9.93
N GLU A 302 -10.58 -10.16 10.96
CA GLU A 302 -11.27 -9.62 12.14
C GLU A 302 -10.80 -8.20 12.51
N THR A 303 -11.68 -7.21 12.31
CA THR A 303 -11.40 -5.80 12.62
C THR A 303 -10.97 -5.61 14.08
N GLN A 304 -11.61 -6.30 15.02
CA GLN A 304 -11.30 -6.18 16.46
C GLN A 304 -9.86 -6.59 16.80
N ARG A 305 -9.31 -7.61 16.14
CA ARG A 305 -7.91 -8.03 16.35
C ARG A 305 -6.94 -7.00 15.79
N THR A 306 -7.27 -6.46 14.61
CA THR A 306 -6.50 -5.38 13.98
C THR A 306 -6.46 -4.15 14.89
N ASP A 307 -7.62 -3.76 15.42
CA ASP A 307 -7.76 -2.64 16.34
C ASP A 307 -7.00 -2.86 17.65
N ALA A 308 -7.06 -4.06 18.23
CA ALA A 308 -6.32 -4.39 19.45
C ALA A 308 -4.81 -4.30 19.27
N VAL A 309 -4.27 -4.82 18.16
CA VAL A 309 -2.83 -4.76 17.86
C VAL A 309 -2.39 -3.32 17.56
N ASN A 310 -3.20 -2.55 16.84
CA ASN A 310 -2.90 -1.14 16.57
C ASN A 310 -2.99 -0.28 17.83
N ALA A 311 -3.96 -0.54 18.71
CA ALA A 311 -4.06 0.11 19.99
C ALA A 311 -2.83 -0.19 20.86
N LEU A 312 -2.44 -1.48 20.97
CA LEU A 312 -1.24 -1.89 21.70
C LEU A 312 0.03 -1.21 21.17
N ARG A 313 0.14 -1.08 19.85
CA ARG A 313 1.23 -0.34 19.20
C ARG A 313 1.26 1.11 19.68
N MET A 314 0.15 1.82 19.57
CA MET A 314 0.08 3.26 19.87
C MET A 314 0.18 3.57 21.37
N ASP A 315 -0.42 2.75 22.22
CA ASP A 315 -0.50 3.05 23.66
C ASP A 315 0.69 2.52 24.46
N LEU A 316 1.31 1.43 24.02
CA LEU A 316 2.37 0.76 24.79
C LEU A 316 3.72 0.81 24.09
N LEU A 317 3.80 0.33 22.84
CA LEU A 317 5.09 0.13 22.18
C LEU A 317 5.71 1.43 21.63
N THR A 318 4.92 2.29 21.01
CA THR A 318 5.41 3.57 20.46
C THR A 318 5.89 4.51 21.58
N PRO A 319 5.18 4.66 22.72
CA PRO A 319 5.69 5.43 23.86
C PRO A 319 6.98 4.87 24.44
N LEU A 320 7.07 3.54 24.56
CA LEU A 320 8.29 2.87 25.00
C LEU A 320 9.45 3.19 24.07
N ALA A 321 9.26 3.01 22.76
CA ALA A 321 10.29 3.28 21.76
C ALA A 321 10.74 4.75 21.75
N ALA A 322 9.80 5.70 21.86
CA ALA A 322 10.12 7.12 21.96
C ALA A 322 10.92 7.47 23.22
N GLU A 323 10.59 6.86 24.36
CA GLU A 323 11.36 7.04 25.59
C GLU A 323 12.76 6.44 25.47
N ARG A 324 12.91 5.28 24.80
CA ARG A 324 14.23 4.70 24.53
C ARG A 324 15.08 5.60 23.63
N VAL A 325 14.51 6.21 22.59
CA VAL A 325 15.19 7.21 21.75
C VAL A 325 15.75 8.36 22.59
N ARG A 326 14.95 8.86 23.54
CA ARG A 326 15.36 9.92 24.47
C ARG A 326 16.51 9.48 25.38
N ILE A 327 16.41 8.30 25.98
CA ILE A 327 17.42 7.74 26.89
C ILE A 327 18.75 7.48 26.17
N LEU A 328 18.70 6.97 24.95
CA LEU A 328 19.87 6.69 24.12
C LEU A 328 20.49 7.94 23.48
N GLY A 329 19.81 9.08 23.55
CA GLY A 329 20.31 10.34 22.98
C GLY A 329 20.37 10.37 21.45
N ILE A 330 19.51 9.60 20.78
CA ILE A 330 19.49 9.44 19.31
C ILE A 330 18.34 10.20 18.62
N SER A 331 17.72 11.14 19.32
CA SER A 331 16.63 11.99 18.82
C SER A 331 17.03 12.80 17.59
N GLY A 332 16.09 13.03 16.66
CA GLY A 332 16.31 13.84 15.46
C GLY A 332 16.93 13.07 14.28
N ASN A 333 17.18 11.77 14.44
CA ASN A 333 17.49 10.89 13.34
C ASN A 333 16.21 10.49 12.60
N TYR A 334 16.03 10.97 11.36
CA TYR A 334 14.82 10.73 10.57
C TYR A 334 14.46 9.25 10.41
N ARG A 335 15.45 8.35 10.40
CA ARG A 335 15.23 6.90 10.26
C ARG A 335 14.65 6.31 11.53
N VAL A 336 15.20 6.75 12.67
CA VAL A 336 14.71 6.39 14.00
C VAL A 336 13.30 6.91 14.18
N ASP A 337 13.05 8.18 13.85
CA ASP A 337 11.72 8.80 13.98
C ASP A 337 10.68 8.09 13.08
N SER A 338 11.05 7.74 11.85
CA SER A 338 10.22 6.97 10.91
C SER A 338 9.90 5.57 11.46
N PHE A 339 10.90 4.88 12.02
CA PHE A 339 10.71 3.58 12.66
C PHE A 339 9.79 3.67 13.87
N VAL A 340 10.03 4.59 14.81
CA VAL A 340 9.22 4.74 16.05
C VAL A 340 7.76 5.05 15.73
N THR A 341 7.52 5.89 14.71
CA THR A 341 6.16 6.28 14.30
C THR A 341 5.33 5.09 13.84
N HIS A 342 5.94 4.17 13.08
CA HIS A 342 5.21 3.06 12.45
C HIS A 342 5.41 1.72 13.16
N LEU A 343 6.46 1.61 13.99
CA LEU A 343 7.08 0.37 14.47
C LEU A 343 7.16 -0.69 13.37
N SER A 344 7.44 -0.23 12.17
CA SER A 344 7.46 -1.02 10.96
C SER A 344 8.88 -1.38 10.57
N ARG A 345 8.98 -2.37 9.70
CA ARG A 345 10.20 -2.74 9.00
C ARG A 345 11.01 -1.52 8.52
N PHE A 346 12.30 -1.55 8.80
CA PHE A 346 13.31 -0.69 8.18
C PHE A 346 14.12 -1.50 7.17
N ASP A 347 14.41 -0.94 5.99
CA ASP A 347 15.00 -1.71 4.88
C ASP A 347 16.37 -2.31 5.17
N ARG A 348 17.20 -1.67 6.01
CA ARG A 348 18.49 -2.25 6.42
C ARG A 348 18.33 -3.47 7.33
N LEU A 349 17.25 -3.51 8.11
CA LEU A 349 16.92 -4.63 8.98
C LEU A 349 16.10 -5.72 8.25
N ALA A 350 15.71 -5.45 7.01
CA ALA A 350 14.87 -6.35 6.23
C ALA A 350 15.47 -7.75 6.16
N ASN A 351 14.73 -8.73 6.64
CA ASN A 351 15.08 -10.16 6.63
C ASN A 351 16.29 -10.53 7.49
N GLY A 352 16.88 -9.58 8.22
CA GLY A 352 18.01 -9.80 9.12
C GLY A 352 17.61 -10.49 10.43
N PRO A 353 18.59 -11.12 11.12
CA PRO A 353 18.34 -11.83 12.38
C PRO A 353 17.79 -10.92 13.48
N LEU A 354 18.21 -9.64 13.51
CA LEU A 354 17.76 -8.69 14.52
C LEU A 354 16.26 -8.36 14.41
N HIS A 355 15.74 -8.19 13.20
CA HIS A 355 14.31 -7.93 12.98
C HIS A 355 13.45 -9.16 13.32
N ARG A 356 13.93 -10.37 13.01
CA ARG A 356 13.26 -11.61 13.42
C ARG A 356 13.21 -11.73 14.94
N LEU A 357 14.32 -11.42 15.62
CA LEU A 357 14.38 -11.42 17.07
C LEU A 357 13.35 -10.44 17.67
N TRP A 358 13.24 -9.23 17.12
CA TRP A 358 12.23 -8.26 17.54
C TRP A 358 10.79 -8.73 17.41
N LEU A 359 10.42 -9.26 16.25
CA LEU A 359 9.06 -9.77 16.05
C LEU A 359 8.79 -10.99 16.92
N ARG A 360 9.80 -11.82 17.19
CA ARG A 360 9.71 -12.91 18.18
C ARG A 360 9.48 -12.36 19.59
N THR A 361 10.24 -11.37 20.02
CA THR A 361 10.07 -10.71 21.33
C THR A 361 8.69 -10.11 21.48
N ILE A 362 8.16 -9.41 20.47
CA ILE A 362 6.78 -8.90 20.50
C ILE A 362 5.79 -10.07 20.58
N ARG A 363 5.95 -11.10 19.75
CA ARG A 363 5.06 -12.27 19.74
C ARG A 363 5.02 -12.94 21.12
N GLU A 364 6.15 -13.10 21.78
CA GLU A 364 6.25 -13.68 23.12
C GLU A 364 5.64 -12.74 24.18
N ALA A 365 5.90 -11.43 24.10
CA ALA A 365 5.35 -10.43 25.01
C ALA A 365 3.81 -10.32 24.92
N VAL A 366 3.26 -10.46 23.72
CA VAL A 366 1.82 -10.31 23.45
C VAL A 366 1.07 -11.64 23.55
N LEU A 367 1.58 -12.72 22.96
CA LEU A 367 0.89 -14.02 22.94
C LEU A 367 1.36 -14.94 24.08
N GLY A 368 2.64 -14.93 24.41
CA GLY A 368 3.22 -15.87 25.40
C GLY A 368 2.87 -17.33 25.10
N SER A 369 2.66 -18.12 26.15
CA SER A 369 2.34 -19.55 26.05
C SER A 369 0.88 -19.88 25.70
N ARG A 370 -0.02 -18.90 25.69
CA ARG A 370 -1.48 -19.15 25.53
C ARG A 370 -1.92 -19.43 24.08
N GLY A 371 -1.09 -19.05 23.10
CA GLY A 371 -1.39 -19.20 21.67
C GLY A 371 -2.48 -18.25 21.13
N VAL A 372 -2.77 -18.40 19.83
CA VAL A 372 -3.61 -17.47 19.06
C VAL A 372 -5.09 -17.54 19.42
N LYS A 373 -5.62 -18.75 19.67
CA LYS A 373 -7.04 -18.93 20.02
C LYS A 373 -7.40 -18.15 21.28
N SER A 374 -6.59 -18.30 22.34
CA SER A 374 -6.79 -17.58 23.59
C SER A 374 -6.55 -16.07 23.45
N PHE A 375 -5.72 -15.63 22.51
CA PHE A 375 -5.63 -14.21 22.15
C PHE A 375 -6.93 -13.68 21.55
N GLY A 376 -7.59 -14.42 20.66
CA GLY A 376 -8.90 -14.06 20.11
C GLY A 376 -9.96 -13.86 21.20
N GLU A 377 -10.07 -14.81 22.14
CA GLU A 377 -10.98 -14.71 23.29
C GLU A 377 -10.62 -13.51 24.20
N ALA A 378 -9.33 -13.22 24.36
CA ALA A 378 -8.85 -12.07 25.13
C ALA A 378 -9.16 -10.72 24.46
N VAL A 379 -9.16 -10.68 23.12
CA VAL A 379 -9.55 -9.49 22.33
C VAL A 379 -11.01 -9.13 22.62
N GLU A 380 -11.93 -10.09 22.70
CA GLU A 380 -13.32 -9.81 23.04
C GLU A 380 -13.47 -9.17 24.43
N LEU A 381 -12.71 -9.65 25.41
CA LEU A 381 -12.69 -9.09 26.77
C LEU A 381 -12.08 -7.69 26.81
N TRP A 382 -10.98 -7.48 26.08
CA TRP A 382 -10.33 -6.18 25.96
C TRP A 382 -11.22 -5.18 25.20
N HIS A 383 -11.94 -5.61 24.17
CA HIS A 383 -12.79 -4.76 23.35
C HIS A 383 -13.92 -4.11 24.17
N ARG A 384 -14.40 -4.78 25.24
CA ARG A 384 -15.33 -4.18 26.21
C ARG A 384 -14.76 -2.95 26.93
N ARG A 385 -13.44 -2.79 26.96
CA ARG A 385 -12.72 -1.67 27.58
C ARG A 385 -12.12 -0.70 26.56
N ALA A 386 -12.21 -1.01 25.26
CA ALA A 386 -11.58 -0.24 24.19
C ALA A 386 -12.07 1.21 24.11
N ALA A 387 -13.36 1.45 24.39
CA ALA A 387 -13.91 2.81 24.41
C ALA A 387 -13.26 3.69 25.49
N THR A 388 -13.04 3.12 26.68
CA THR A 388 -12.34 3.78 27.80
C THR A 388 -10.88 4.06 27.46
N LEU A 389 -10.21 3.11 26.81
CA LEU A 389 -8.83 3.30 26.37
C LEU A 389 -8.70 4.38 25.29
N SER A 390 -9.63 4.40 24.33
CA SER A 390 -9.70 5.44 23.30
C SER A 390 -9.87 6.83 23.94
N ALA A 391 -10.70 6.95 24.96
CA ALA A 391 -10.88 8.18 25.73
C ALA A 391 -9.56 8.66 26.36
N VAL A 392 -8.84 7.78 27.06
CA VAL A 392 -7.53 8.10 27.67
C VAL A 392 -6.52 8.54 26.60
N ARG A 393 -6.48 7.85 25.46
CA ARG A 393 -5.60 8.19 24.34
C ARG A 393 -5.91 9.58 23.78
N HIS A 394 -7.18 9.87 23.52
CA HIS A 394 -7.59 11.17 23.01
C HIS A 394 -7.30 12.30 24.02
N GLU A 395 -7.53 12.06 25.31
CA GLU A 395 -7.24 13.06 26.34
C GLU A 395 -5.74 13.35 26.47
N ALA A 396 -4.89 12.33 26.36
CA ALA A 396 -3.43 12.51 26.37
C ALA A 396 -2.89 13.30 25.16
N GLN A 397 -3.66 13.36 24.07
CA GLN A 397 -3.34 14.16 22.87
C GLN A 397 -4.03 15.52 22.87
N ALA A 398 -4.96 15.81 23.79
CA ALA A 398 -5.70 17.06 23.79
C ALA A 398 -4.86 18.21 24.38
N ASP A 399 -4.88 19.38 23.75
CA ASP A 399 -4.21 20.58 24.26
C ASP A 399 -4.75 21.05 25.63
N GLN A 400 -6.03 20.78 25.89
CA GLN A 400 -6.72 21.11 27.14
C GLN A 400 -7.53 19.89 27.58
N PRO A 401 -6.97 18.96 28.37
CA PRO A 401 -7.67 17.76 28.82
C PRO A 401 -8.89 18.10 29.70
N GLY A 402 -9.86 17.19 29.75
CA GLY A 402 -11.10 17.36 30.50
C GLY A 402 -12.15 18.28 29.86
N TRP A 403 -13.25 18.52 30.57
CA TRP A 403 -14.36 19.41 30.21
C TRP A 403 -14.99 20.00 31.48
N PRO A 404 -15.66 21.17 31.40
CA PRO A 404 -16.31 21.75 32.57
C PRO A 404 -17.45 20.85 33.07
N GLY A 405 -17.49 20.64 34.39
CA GLY A 405 -18.59 19.92 35.03
C GLY A 405 -19.90 20.71 34.98
N LEU A 406 -21.03 19.99 34.84
CA LEU A 406 -22.36 20.58 34.80
C LEU A 406 -22.70 21.38 36.06
N CYS A 407 -22.29 20.89 37.23
CA CYS A 407 -22.57 21.47 38.53
C CYS A 407 -21.53 20.98 39.55
N ASP A 408 -21.47 21.64 40.69
CA ASP A 408 -20.73 21.16 41.86
C ASP A 408 -21.31 19.84 42.40
N ARG A 409 -20.58 19.22 43.33
CA ARG A 409 -21.05 18.02 44.05
C ARG A 409 -22.38 18.32 44.75
N TRP A 410 -23.38 17.48 44.49
CA TRP A 410 -24.67 17.51 45.15
C TRP A 410 -24.73 16.42 46.22
N ASN A 411 -25.24 16.73 47.40
CA ASN A 411 -25.45 15.77 48.48
C ASN A 411 -26.95 15.56 48.68
N ALA A 412 -27.38 14.31 48.75
CA ALA A 412 -28.77 13.99 49.04
C ALA A 412 -29.12 14.34 50.50
N ALA A 413 -30.41 14.57 50.75
CA ALA A 413 -30.92 14.90 52.08
C ALA A 413 -30.72 13.76 53.09
N ASP A 414 -30.51 12.53 52.62
CA ASP A 414 -30.24 11.37 53.46
C ASP A 414 -28.82 11.34 54.05
N GLY A 415 -27.92 12.21 53.58
CA GLY A 415 -26.52 12.27 54.02
C GLY A 415 -25.66 11.06 53.62
N ILE A 416 -26.21 10.12 52.86
CA ILE A 416 -25.56 8.88 52.42
C ILE A 416 -25.13 9.00 50.96
N HIS A 417 -26.00 9.57 50.13
CA HIS A 417 -25.80 9.65 48.68
C HIS A 417 -25.22 11.00 48.24
N LEU A 418 -24.32 10.93 47.25
CA LEU A 418 -23.81 12.13 46.57
C LEU A 418 -23.73 11.91 45.06
N VAL A 419 -23.89 13.00 44.32
CA VAL A 419 -23.77 13.05 42.86
C VAL A 419 -22.64 14.00 42.49
N SER A 420 -21.75 13.58 41.59
CA SER A 420 -20.65 14.42 41.09
C SER A 420 -20.45 14.26 39.59
N ALA A 421 -20.15 15.36 38.91
CA ALA A 421 -19.83 15.37 37.49
C ALA A 421 -18.45 14.73 37.24
N LEU A 422 -18.37 13.85 36.23
CA LEU A 422 -17.12 13.31 35.72
C LEU A 422 -16.59 14.24 34.64
N THR A 423 -15.36 14.72 34.78
CA THR A 423 -14.84 15.88 34.03
C THR A 423 -13.61 15.58 33.18
N GLY A 424 -13.21 14.32 33.09
CA GLY A 424 -12.09 13.87 32.25
C GLY A 424 -12.17 12.38 31.92
N ALA A 425 -11.26 11.90 31.07
CA ALA A 425 -11.20 10.48 30.75
C ALA A 425 -10.79 9.64 31.96
N ASP A 426 -9.90 10.13 32.82
CA ASP A 426 -9.51 9.46 34.07
C ASP A 426 -10.71 9.22 35.02
N ASP A 427 -11.65 10.16 35.06
CA ASP A 427 -12.90 10.03 35.82
C ASP A 427 -13.80 8.94 35.23
N LEU A 428 -13.99 8.95 33.90
CA LEU A 428 -14.76 7.92 33.18
C LEU A 428 -14.13 6.53 33.33
N VAL A 429 -12.80 6.45 33.30
CA VAL A 429 -12.02 5.23 33.57
C VAL A 429 -12.33 4.69 34.95
N ALA A 430 -12.18 5.53 35.97
CA ALA A 430 -12.31 5.12 37.35
C ALA A 430 -13.75 4.65 37.62
N GLU A 431 -14.73 5.36 37.05
CA GLU A 431 -16.14 5.01 37.12
C GLU A 431 -16.43 3.67 36.44
N GLY A 432 -16.00 3.50 35.19
CA GLY A 432 -16.21 2.29 34.41
C GLY A 432 -15.57 1.05 35.05
N ASN A 433 -14.39 1.19 35.67
CA ASN A 433 -13.73 0.12 36.41
C ASN A 433 -14.49 -0.27 37.68
N ALA A 434 -15.00 0.69 38.44
CA ALA A 434 -15.74 0.42 39.68
C ALA A 434 -17.08 -0.27 39.40
N LEU A 435 -17.78 0.15 38.34
CA LEU A 435 -19.09 -0.36 37.97
C LEU A 435 -19.05 -1.48 36.91
N ASP A 436 -17.88 -1.86 36.40
CA ASP A 436 -17.73 -2.92 35.39
C ASP A 436 -18.59 -2.67 34.13
N HIS A 437 -18.63 -1.42 33.65
CA HIS A 437 -19.36 -1.03 32.43
C HIS A 437 -18.75 0.15 31.65
N CYS A 438 -19.14 0.30 30.38
CA CYS A 438 -18.42 1.06 29.37
C CYS A 438 -18.82 2.55 29.28
N VAL A 439 -18.52 3.35 30.30
CA VAL A 439 -18.80 4.80 30.24
C VAL A 439 -17.79 5.60 29.40
N GLY A 440 -16.65 5.02 29.03
CA GLY A 440 -15.66 5.67 28.16
C GLY A 440 -16.16 5.99 26.75
N GLY A 441 -17.21 5.31 26.27
CA GLY A 441 -17.84 5.58 24.97
C GLY A 441 -18.47 6.96 24.87
N TYR A 442 -18.71 7.62 26.00
CA TYR A 442 -19.26 8.98 26.07
C TYR A 442 -18.21 10.08 25.96
N TYR A 443 -16.91 9.74 25.92
CA TYR A 443 -15.84 10.73 25.94
C TYR A 443 -16.01 11.81 24.87
N GLN A 444 -16.29 11.44 23.62
CA GLN A 444 -16.44 12.40 22.53
C GLN A 444 -17.63 13.34 22.73
N GLN A 445 -18.75 12.85 23.28
CA GLN A 445 -19.94 13.63 23.57
C GLN A 445 -19.71 14.57 24.77
N CYS A 446 -19.04 14.08 25.82
CA CYS A 446 -18.65 14.88 26.97
C CYS A 446 -17.64 15.97 26.61
N ARG A 447 -16.62 15.61 25.82
CA ARG A 447 -15.62 16.51 25.27
C ARG A 447 -16.22 17.60 24.37
N ARG A 448 -17.34 17.34 23.70
CA ARG A 448 -18.07 18.37 22.94
C ARG A 448 -19.00 19.22 23.81
N GLY A 449 -19.17 18.89 25.09
CA GLY A 449 -20.14 19.52 25.99
C GLY A 449 -21.60 19.20 25.63
N ALA A 450 -21.84 18.11 24.89
CA ALA A 450 -23.18 17.67 24.51
C ALA A 450 -23.81 16.73 25.56
N THR A 451 -22.98 16.09 26.38
CA THR A 451 -23.40 15.15 27.41
C THR A 451 -22.58 15.36 28.68
N GLN A 452 -23.19 15.19 29.85
CA GLN A 452 -22.48 15.06 31.13
C GLN A 452 -22.74 13.68 31.72
N ILE A 453 -21.68 12.96 32.06
CA ILE A 453 -21.78 11.77 32.91
C ILE A 453 -21.57 12.18 34.35
N LEU A 454 -22.41 11.68 35.25
CA LEU A 454 -22.33 11.88 36.69
C LEU A 454 -22.23 10.54 37.40
N SER A 455 -21.41 10.51 38.45
CA SER A 455 -21.29 9.39 39.37
C SER A 455 -22.21 9.58 40.56
N LEU A 456 -23.08 8.61 40.80
CA LEU A 456 -23.85 8.47 42.03
C LEU A 456 -23.09 7.55 42.97
N GLN A 457 -22.76 8.06 44.16
CA GLN A 457 -22.03 7.32 45.18
C GLN A 457 -22.89 7.19 46.44
N ALA A 458 -22.72 6.08 47.15
CA ALA A 458 -23.29 5.82 48.47
C ALA A 458 -22.14 5.42 49.40
N GLU A 459 -21.97 6.14 50.52
CA GLU A 459 -20.91 5.86 51.51
C GLU A 459 -19.49 5.78 50.87
N GLY A 460 -19.22 6.63 49.88
CA GLY A 460 -17.96 6.66 49.14
C GLY A 460 -17.75 5.55 48.11
N LYS A 461 -18.75 4.68 47.89
CA LYS A 461 -18.74 3.67 46.82
C LYS A 461 -19.60 4.12 45.65
N ARG A 462 -19.10 3.94 44.42
CA ARG A 462 -19.85 4.17 43.18
C ARG A 462 -20.96 3.12 43.04
N VAL A 463 -22.21 3.55 42.89
CA VAL A 463 -23.38 2.66 42.82
C VAL A 463 -24.13 2.77 41.49
N ALA A 464 -24.12 3.92 40.83
CA ALA A 464 -24.73 4.11 39.52
C ALA A 464 -24.12 5.30 38.76
N THR A 465 -24.33 5.33 37.45
CA THR A 465 -24.02 6.46 36.58
C THR A 465 -25.28 7.04 35.96
N LEU A 466 -25.28 8.37 35.86
CA LEU A 466 -26.32 9.15 35.22
C LEU A 466 -25.73 9.87 34.00
N GLU A 467 -26.36 9.70 32.85
CA GLU A 467 -26.11 10.47 31.65
C GLU A 467 -27.15 11.59 31.53
N LEU A 468 -26.67 12.82 31.42
CA LEU A 468 -27.47 14.00 31.12
C LEU A 468 -27.11 14.53 29.74
N LEU A 469 -28.11 14.65 28.87
CA LEU A 469 -27.99 15.27 27.56
C LEU A 469 -28.17 16.78 27.72
N ILE A 470 -27.25 17.55 27.13
CA ILE A 470 -27.21 19.00 27.22
C ILE A 470 -27.51 19.58 25.84
N GLU A 471 -28.71 20.10 25.67
CA GLU A 471 -29.15 20.79 24.47
C GLU A 471 -29.21 22.29 24.72
N GLU A 472 -29.16 23.06 23.64
CA GLU A 472 -29.38 24.51 23.70
C GLU A 472 -30.69 24.80 22.99
N ASP A 473 -31.63 25.42 23.70
CA ASP A 473 -32.93 25.76 23.13
C ASP A 473 -32.85 27.02 22.24
N ALA A 474 -33.97 27.38 21.61
CA ALA A 474 -34.05 28.54 20.72
C ALA A 474 -33.68 29.87 21.40
N ASN A 475 -33.82 29.95 22.73
CA ASN A 475 -33.48 31.13 23.53
C ASN A 475 -32.05 31.09 24.06
N ARG A 476 -31.25 30.11 23.63
CA ARG A 476 -29.92 29.85 24.17
C ARG A 476 -29.98 29.61 25.68
N ALA A 477 -30.98 28.92 26.20
CA ALA A 477 -30.94 28.30 27.52
C ALA A 477 -30.48 26.84 27.40
N LEU A 478 -29.78 26.34 28.42
CA LEU A 478 -29.38 24.92 28.43
C LEU A 478 -30.60 24.09 28.86
N SER A 479 -31.05 23.22 27.97
CA SER A 479 -32.03 22.18 28.26
C SER A 479 -31.29 20.92 28.69
N ILE A 480 -31.64 20.39 29.85
CA ILE A 480 -31.03 19.19 30.43
C ILE A 480 -32.07 18.09 30.44
N THR A 481 -31.79 16.99 29.74
CA THR A 481 -32.66 15.81 29.75
C THR A 481 -31.87 14.59 30.23
N MET A 482 -32.57 13.68 30.90
CA MET A 482 -31.97 12.42 31.32
C MET A 482 -31.83 11.50 30.10
N GLY A 483 -30.62 11.06 29.81
CA GLY A 483 -30.34 10.03 28.81
C GLY A 483 -30.49 8.64 29.41
N GLN A 484 -29.50 8.21 30.19
CA GLN A 484 -29.41 6.88 30.77
C GLN A 484 -29.13 6.94 32.27
N PHE A 485 -29.65 5.95 33.01
CA PHE A 485 -29.34 5.72 34.41
C PHE A 485 -29.05 4.24 34.65
N LYS A 486 -27.79 3.91 34.97
CA LYS A 486 -27.27 2.53 34.94
C LYS A 486 -26.44 2.21 36.17
N ALA A 487 -26.62 1.00 36.71
CA ALA A 487 -25.80 0.46 37.78
C ALA A 487 -24.73 -0.49 37.22
N ARG A 488 -24.06 -1.21 38.14
CA ARG A 488 -22.99 -2.18 37.83
C ARG A 488 -23.37 -3.09 36.65
N ARG A 489 -22.46 -3.27 35.69
CA ARG A 489 -22.64 -4.07 34.46
C ARG A 489 -23.84 -3.64 33.60
N ASN A 490 -24.11 -2.34 33.53
CA ASN A 490 -25.27 -1.78 32.82
C ASN A 490 -26.64 -2.28 33.33
N ALA A 491 -26.69 -2.79 34.56
CA ALA A 491 -27.92 -3.23 35.19
C ALA A 491 -28.84 -2.04 35.49
N ARG A 492 -30.11 -2.33 35.76
CA ARG A 492 -31.07 -1.34 36.26
C ARG A 492 -30.68 -0.96 37.69
N PRO A 493 -30.60 0.35 38.02
CA PRO A 493 -30.37 0.79 39.40
C PRO A 493 -31.49 0.35 40.33
N GLU A 494 -31.15 0.12 41.60
CA GLU A 494 -32.11 -0.26 42.64
C GLU A 494 -33.23 0.78 42.78
N PRO A 495 -34.46 0.38 43.16
CA PRO A 495 -35.62 1.27 43.18
C PRO A 495 -35.41 2.55 44.02
N HIS A 496 -34.69 2.45 45.14
CA HIS A 496 -34.43 3.59 46.01
C HIS A 496 -33.53 4.66 45.35
N LEU A 497 -32.60 4.26 44.47
CA LEU A 497 -31.72 5.20 43.77
C LEU A 497 -32.48 6.10 42.78
N TRP A 498 -33.65 5.67 42.29
CA TRP A 498 -34.52 6.50 41.46
C TRP A 498 -35.16 7.65 42.25
N GLN A 499 -35.34 7.48 43.56
CA GLN A 499 -35.84 8.55 44.42
C GLN A 499 -34.77 9.64 44.59
N ILE A 500 -33.53 9.23 44.86
CA ILE A 500 -32.37 10.13 44.92
C ILE A 500 -32.17 10.89 43.61
N LEU A 501 -32.30 10.19 42.47
CA LEU A 501 -32.22 10.81 41.16
C LEU A 501 -33.31 11.88 40.94
N LYS A 502 -34.55 11.61 41.34
CA LYS A 502 -35.66 12.58 41.22
C LYS A 502 -35.39 13.83 42.05
N GLU A 503 -34.88 13.67 43.27
CA GLU A 503 -34.51 14.79 44.14
C GLU A 503 -33.43 15.66 43.50
N PHE A 504 -32.36 15.04 42.99
CA PHE A 504 -31.30 15.75 42.28
C PHE A 504 -31.81 16.50 41.04
N LEU A 505 -32.62 15.86 40.20
CA LEU A 505 -33.16 16.49 38.99
C LEU A 505 -34.13 17.63 39.32
N GLU A 506 -34.91 17.51 40.39
CA GLU A 506 -35.80 18.58 40.85
C GLU A 506 -35.00 19.76 41.40
N ASP A 507 -33.89 19.52 42.11
CA ASP A 507 -33.00 20.57 42.61
C ASP A 507 -32.32 21.34 41.46
N LEU A 508 -31.91 20.64 40.40
CA LEU A 508 -31.41 21.28 39.18
C LEU A 508 -32.50 22.13 38.51
N LYS A 509 -33.72 21.58 38.38
CA LYS A 509 -34.84 22.24 37.70
C LYS A 509 -35.34 23.48 38.44
N THR A 510 -35.41 23.40 39.77
CA THR A 510 -35.86 24.50 40.64
C THR A 510 -34.76 25.54 40.91
N GLY A 511 -33.51 25.26 40.50
CA GLY A 511 -32.36 26.12 40.75
C GLY A 511 -31.84 26.06 42.18
N ARG A 512 -32.29 25.10 43.01
CA ARG A 512 -31.73 24.84 44.34
C ARG A 512 -30.28 24.34 44.25
N HIS A 513 -29.94 23.64 43.17
CA HIS A 513 -28.57 23.29 42.82
C HIS A 513 -28.17 23.98 41.51
N ALA A 514 -27.14 24.83 41.57
CA ALA A 514 -26.77 25.69 40.45
C ALA A 514 -26.08 24.92 39.32
N ILE A 515 -26.43 25.27 38.07
CA ILE A 515 -25.80 24.74 36.86
C ILE A 515 -24.75 25.73 36.36
N HIS A 516 -23.59 25.22 35.94
CA HIS A 516 -22.46 25.99 35.43
C HIS A 516 -22.66 26.35 33.94
N ALA A 517 -23.79 27.01 33.63
CA ALA A 517 -24.22 27.24 32.25
C ALA A 517 -23.25 28.11 31.45
N ALA A 518 -22.67 29.15 32.05
CA ALA A 518 -21.73 30.03 31.37
C ALA A 518 -20.40 29.32 30.99
N PRO A 519 -19.71 28.61 31.90
CA PRO A 519 -18.56 27.78 31.55
C PRO A 519 -18.83 26.77 30.44
N ILE A 520 -19.95 26.04 30.50
CA ILE A 520 -20.30 25.03 29.49
C ILE A 520 -20.50 25.66 28.11
N ARG A 521 -21.21 26.79 28.01
CA ARG A 521 -21.38 27.52 26.75
C ARG A 521 -20.07 28.04 26.19
N ALA A 522 -19.24 28.63 27.04
CA ALA A 522 -17.93 29.15 26.63
C ALA A 522 -17.08 28.03 26.04
N TYR A 523 -17.07 26.87 26.70
CA TYR A 523 -16.38 25.68 26.26
C TYR A 523 -16.95 25.09 24.96
N ARG A 524 -18.28 24.94 24.82
CA ARG A 524 -18.91 24.49 23.57
C ARG A 524 -18.58 25.39 22.39
N LYS A 525 -18.58 26.72 22.61
CA LYS A 525 -18.20 27.71 21.59
C LYS A 525 -16.72 27.62 21.23
N GLN A 526 -15.85 27.35 22.20
CA GLN A 526 -14.42 27.10 21.97
C GLN A 526 -14.23 25.82 21.13
N MET A 527 -14.86 24.70 21.53
CA MET A 527 -14.79 23.43 20.80
C MET A 527 -15.40 23.50 19.40
N ALA A 528 -16.47 24.28 19.19
CA ALA A 528 -17.05 24.47 17.86
C ALA A 528 -16.17 25.32 16.92
N ARG A 529 -15.38 26.25 17.47
CA ARG A 529 -14.46 27.10 16.69
C ARG A 529 -13.13 26.43 16.43
N GLY A 530 -12.66 25.65 17.38
CA GLY A 530 -11.32 25.07 17.35
C GLY A 530 -11.24 23.57 17.06
N GLY A 531 -12.31 22.83 17.32
CA GLY A 531 -12.22 21.38 17.42
C GLY A 531 -11.39 20.92 18.63
N ASP A 532 -11.25 19.61 18.75
CA ASP A 532 -10.32 19.00 19.71
C ASP A 532 -8.92 19.04 19.08
N TYR A 533 -8.23 20.17 19.21
CA TYR A 533 -6.88 20.34 18.67
C TYR A 533 -5.98 19.27 19.30
N ALA A 534 -5.67 18.23 18.50
CA ALA A 534 -4.74 17.18 18.87
C ALA A 534 -3.32 17.75 18.80
N ARG A 535 -2.62 17.75 19.93
CA ARG A 535 -1.22 18.11 20.06
C ARG A 535 -0.36 17.08 19.33
N GLY A 536 -0.05 17.38 18.07
CA GLY A 536 1.07 16.81 17.30
C GLY A 536 0.97 15.33 16.93
N SER A 537 1.44 14.99 15.73
CA SER A 537 1.63 13.60 15.26
C SER A 537 2.76 12.85 16.00
N GLY A 538 3.15 13.30 17.19
CA GLY A 538 4.25 12.75 17.97
C GLY A 538 3.83 11.51 18.76
N ALA A 539 4.81 10.69 19.16
CA ALA A 539 4.58 9.57 20.05
C ALA A 539 4.02 10.05 21.41
N LEU A 540 3.07 9.28 21.96
CA LEU A 540 2.55 9.51 23.31
C LEU A 540 3.68 9.32 24.36
N PRO A 541 3.66 10.03 25.50
CA PRO A 541 4.70 9.92 26.52
C PRO A 541 4.64 8.58 27.25
N ILE A 542 5.74 8.16 27.88
CA ILE A 542 5.82 6.88 28.62
C ILE A 542 4.78 6.78 29.75
N ASP A 543 4.41 7.89 30.39
CA ASP A 543 3.38 7.92 31.43
C ASP A 543 1.98 7.56 30.90
N HIS A 544 1.73 7.76 29.60
CA HIS A 544 0.52 7.23 28.95
C HIS A 544 0.53 5.70 28.97
N ALA A 545 1.64 5.06 28.59
CA ALA A 545 1.74 3.61 28.58
C ALA A 545 1.54 3.01 29.98
N ARG A 546 2.14 3.62 31.00
CA ARG A 546 1.94 3.23 32.42
C ARG A 546 0.48 3.33 32.86
N ARG A 547 -0.21 4.40 32.47
CA ARG A 547 -1.65 4.58 32.76
C ARG A 547 -2.55 3.64 31.97
N ALA A 548 -2.20 3.34 30.72
CA ALA A 548 -2.97 2.46 29.85
C ALA A 548 -2.80 0.97 30.20
N TRP A 549 -1.68 0.60 30.82
CA TRP A 549 -1.31 -0.78 31.12
C TRP A 549 -2.40 -1.65 31.78
N PRO A 550 -3.14 -1.20 32.81
CA PRO A 550 -4.18 -2.02 33.45
C PRO A 550 -5.26 -2.52 32.48
N PHE A 551 -5.54 -1.78 31.40
CA PHE A 551 -6.52 -2.18 30.39
C PHE A 551 -6.02 -3.30 29.48
N TYR A 552 -4.70 -3.36 29.25
CA TYR A 552 -4.07 -4.37 28.41
C TYR A 552 -3.84 -5.69 29.12
N ARG A 553 -3.89 -5.74 30.46
CA ARG A 553 -3.69 -6.99 31.21
C ARG A 553 -4.66 -8.10 30.84
N SER A 554 -5.91 -7.77 30.48
CA SER A 554 -6.87 -8.78 29.99
C SER A 554 -6.55 -9.26 28.57
N LEU A 555 -5.85 -8.42 27.78
CA LEU A 555 -5.41 -8.75 26.44
C LEU A 555 -4.13 -9.60 26.44
N LEU A 556 -3.30 -9.55 27.47
CA LEU A 556 -1.95 -10.13 27.53
C LEU A 556 -1.91 -11.49 28.28
N PRO A 557 -0.77 -12.22 28.26
CA PRO A 557 -0.64 -13.50 28.98
C PRO A 557 -0.92 -13.34 30.48
N LYS A 558 -1.52 -14.36 31.13
CA LYS A 558 -1.85 -14.31 32.57
C LYS A 558 -0.63 -14.09 33.48
N SER A 559 0.56 -14.47 33.03
CA SER A 559 1.83 -14.24 33.71
C SER A 559 2.31 -12.79 33.64
N SER A 560 1.60 -11.90 32.93
CA SER A 560 2.01 -10.50 32.80
C SER A 560 1.97 -9.79 34.16
N PRO A 561 3.04 -9.06 34.52
CA PRO A 561 3.18 -8.44 35.83
C PRO A 561 2.17 -7.30 36.03
N PRO A 562 2.00 -6.83 37.28
CA PRO A 562 1.03 -5.78 37.60
C PRO A 562 1.40 -4.42 37.02
N SER A 563 2.69 -4.11 36.80
CA SER A 563 3.15 -2.85 36.24
C SER A 563 3.63 -2.97 34.79
N PHE A 564 3.63 -1.84 34.08
CA PHE A 564 4.11 -1.74 32.71
C PHE A 564 5.62 -1.96 32.62
N ASP A 565 6.38 -1.30 33.51
CA ASP A 565 7.83 -1.34 33.51
C ASP A 565 8.34 -2.78 33.80
N ASP A 566 7.73 -3.49 34.76
CA ASP A 566 8.03 -4.91 35.01
C ASP A 566 7.75 -5.79 33.78
N TRP A 567 6.71 -5.47 33.00
CA TRP A 567 6.39 -6.23 31.79
C TRP A 567 7.44 -6.01 30.72
N CYS A 568 7.89 -4.77 30.53
CA CYS A 568 8.97 -4.45 29.60
C CYS A 568 10.28 -5.16 29.98
N GLU A 569 10.60 -5.22 31.27
CA GLU A 569 11.77 -5.93 31.78
C GLU A 569 11.63 -7.46 31.60
N MET A 570 10.53 -8.05 32.08
CA MET A 570 10.27 -9.49 32.00
C MET A 570 10.29 -10.02 30.56
N THR A 571 9.81 -9.22 29.61
CA THR A 571 9.74 -9.59 28.19
C THR A 571 11.01 -9.23 27.40
N GLY A 572 11.91 -8.44 27.98
CA GLY A 572 13.11 -7.95 27.30
C GLY A 572 12.84 -6.91 26.20
N LEU A 573 11.62 -6.34 26.13
CA LEU A 573 11.24 -5.37 25.09
C LEU A 573 12.14 -4.13 25.11
N THR A 574 12.51 -3.64 26.30
CA THR A 574 13.40 -2.47 26.46
C THR A 574 14.73 -2.71 25.75
N ARG A 575 15.40 -3.83 26.08
CA ARG A 575 16.70 -4.18 25.50
C ARG A 575 16.61 -4.42 23.99
N MET A 576 15.54 -5.08 23.54
CA MET A 576 15.35 -5.35 22.12
C MET A 576 15.13 -4.07 21.31
N LEU A 577 14.37 -3.11 21.87
CA LEU A 577 14.22 -1.77 21.29
C LEU A 577 15.56 -1.05 21.23
N ASP A 578 16.35 -1.06 22.30
CA ASP A 578 17.67 -0.41 22.29
C ASP A 578 18.55 -0.96 21.16
N MET A 579 18.62 -2.29 21.01
CA MET A 579 19.41 -2.93 19.95
C MET A 579 18.94 -2.51 18.55
N ILE A 580 17.64 -2.49 18.28
CA ILE A 580 17.13 -2.04 16.97
C ILE A 580 17.38 -0.56 16.74
N LEU A 581 17.10 0.28 17.74
CA LEU A 581 17.19 1.73 17.59
C LEU A 581 18.65 2.14 17.36
N CYS A 582 19.60 1.53 18.08
CA CYS A 582 21.03 1.71 17.88
C CYS A 582 21.47 1.25 16.47
N GLU A 583 21.01 0.08 16.00
CA GLU A 583 21.31 -0.41 14.65
C GLU A 583 20.75 0.51 13.56
N ILE A 584 19.54 1.05 13.73
CA ILE A 584 18.95 2.02 12.79
C ILE A 584 19.71 3.35 12.80
N ALA A 585 20.17 3.76 13.98
CA ALA A 585 20.92 5.00 14.19
C ALA A 585 22.40 4.90 13.80
N ASP A 586 22.89 3.71 13.44
CA ASP A 586 24.31 3.42 13.20
C ASP A 586 25.20 3.76 14.42
N VAL A 587 24.76 3.40 15.64
CA VAL A 587 25.52 3.59 16.90
C VAL A 587 25.64 2.29 17.69
N ASP A 588 26.65 2.20 18.54
CA ASP A 588 26.84 1.01 19.39
C ASP A 588 25.73 0.89 20.45
N PRO A 589 25.15 -0.31 20.67
CA PRO A 589 24.20 -0.52 21.74
C PRO A 589 24.90 -0.47 23.10
N PRO A 590 24.23 0.02 24.15
CA PRO A 590 24.80 0.05 25.50
C PRO A 590 25.08 -1.37 26.00
N LYS A 591 26.17 -1.55 26.77
CA LYS A 591 26.52 -2.87 27.31
C LYS A 591 25.51 -3.29 28.38
N ALA A 592 25.36 -4.61 28.57
CA ALA A 592 24.45 -5.15 29.57
C ALA A 592 24.80 -4.60 30.97
N GLY A 593 23.89 -3.83 31.57
CA GLY A 593 24.05 -3.20 32.88
C GLY A 593 24.45 -1.71 32.87
N GLU A 594 24.61 -1.08 31.69
CA GLU A 594 25.03 0.33 31.56
C GLU A 594 23.88 1.33 31.32
N VAL A 595 22.60 0.90 31.33
CA VAL A 595 21.45 1.80 31.18
C VAL A 595 20.60 1.79 32.46
N PRO A 596 20.14 2.95 32.98
CA PRO A 596 19.30 3.05 34.17
C PRO A 596 17.98 2.28 34.08
#